data_AF-A0A918ZH34-F1
#
_entry.id   AF-A0A918ZH34-F1
#
_cell.length_a   1.000
_cell.length_b   1.000
_cell.length_c   1.000
_cell.angle_alpha   90.00
_cell.angle_beta   90.00
_cell.angle_gamma   90.00
#
_symmetry.space_group_name_H-M   'P 1'
#
loop_
_entity.id
_entity.type
_entity.pdbx_description
1 polymer ?
#
loop_
_entity_poly.entity_id
_entity_poly.type
_entity_poly.pdbx_seq_one_letter_code
_entity_poly.pdbx_strand_id
1 'polypeptide(L)'
;MHDAWVQFSTSVAAVAVAGPVAAAEAAEELRVAMYDWEKAGMDWFSAALREGHGRLPECDERFKKAWQAKRAPDRAFQQAARRALGTEEP
;
A
#
# COMPACT_ATOMS: atom_id res chain seq x y z
N MET A 1 4.22 13.15 -3.15
CA MET A 1 3.36 11.95 -3.35
C MET A 1 4.01 11.04 -4.39
N HIS A 2 4.25 11.53 -5.62
CA HIS A 2 4.93 10.79 -6.69
C HIS A 2 6.27 10.17 -6.27
N ASP A 3 7.18 10.95 -5.67
CA ASP A 3 8.52 10.44 -5.29
C ASP A 3 8.46 9.32 -4.23
N ALA A 4 7.58 9.45 -3.23
CA ALA A 4 7.40 8.44 -2.19
C ALA A 4 6.82 7.14 -2.76
N TRP A 5 5.87 7.25 -3.70
CA TRP A 5 5.31 6.10 -4.42
C TRP A 5 6.37 5.40 -5.28
N VAL A 6 7.21 6.15 -5.99
CA VAL A 6 8.32 5.61 -6.78
C VAL A 6 9.31 4.88 -5.88
N GLN A 7 9.75 5.51 -4.79
CA GLN A 7 10.69 4.90 -3.85
C GLN A 7 10.13 3.61 -3.24
N PHE A 8 8.86 3.63 -2.81
CA PHE A 8 8.16 2.44 -2.31
C PHE A 8 8.12 1.34 -3.36
N SER A 9 7.66 1.65 -4.58
CA SER A 9 7.50 0.68 -5.67
C SER A 9 8.83 0.03 -6.04
N THR A 10 9.92 0.82 -6.11
CA THR A 10 11.27 0.30 -6.37
C THR A 10 11.74 -0.62 -5.24
N SER A 11 11.53 -0.23 -3.99
CA SER A 11 11.96 -1.02 -2.83
C SER A 11 11.22 -2.34 -2.74
N VAL A 12 9.90 -2.31 -2.95
CA VAL A 12 9.06 -3.51 -2.92
C VAL A 12 9.38 -4.45 -4.09
N ALA A 13 9.68 -3.91 -5.28
CA ALA A 13 10.10 -4.71 -6.42
C ALA A 13 11.43 -5.44 -6.15
N ALA A 14 12.38 -4.78 -5.47
CA ALA A 14 13.63 -5.43 -5.07
C ALA A 14 13.39 -6.61 -4.12
N VAL A 15 12.48 -6.45 -3.14
CA VAL A 15 12.10 -7.55 -2.24
C VAL A 15 11.34 -8.66 -2.98
N ALA A 16 10.46 -8.32 -3.91
CA ALA A 16 9.72 -9.31 -4.69
C ALA A 16 10.65 -10.16 -5.59
N VAL A 17 11.72 -9.58 -6.12
CA VAL A 17 12.66 -10.28 -7.03
C VAL A 17 13.72 -11.08 -6.27
N ALA A 18 14.26 -10.55 -5.18
CA ALA A 18 15.45 -11.10 -4.51
C ALA A 18 15.24 -11.44 -3.03
N GLY A 19 14.03 -11.22 -2.50
CA GLY A 19 13.72 -11.47 -1.11
C GLY A 19 13.38 -12.94 -0.81
N PRO A 20 13.37 -13.31 0.48
CA PRO A 20 12.82 -14.59 0.94
C PRO A 20 11.39 -14.77 0.44
N VAL A 21 11.02 -15.99 -0.01
CA VAL A 21 9.73 -16.28 -0.68
C VAL A 21 8.53 -15.68 0.05
N ALA A 22 8.38 -15.95 1.35
CA ALA A 22 7.26 -15.44 2.14
C ALA A 22 7.23 -13.90 2.23
N ALA A 23 8.40 -13.24 2.25
CA ALA A 23 8.48 -11.79 2.25
C ALA A 23 8.22 -11.20 0.85
N ALA A 24 8.64 -11.90 -0.21
CA ALA A 24 8.38 -11.52 -1.60
C ALA A 24 6.88 -11.57 -1.94
N GLU A 25 6.19 -12.65 -1.54
CA GLU A 25 4.74 -12.79 -1.72
C GLU A 25 3.97 -11.69 -0.97
N ALA A 26 4.30 -11.50 0.32
CA ALA A 26 3.66 -10.46 1.12
C ALA A 26 3.99 -9.03 0.63
N ALA A 27 5.18 -8.81 0.05
CA ALA A 27 5.56 -7.54 -0.55
C ALA A 27 4.70 -7.21 -1.78
N GLU A 28 4.38 -8.20 -2.60
CA GLU A 28 3.53 -8.01 -3.78
C GLU A 28 2.08 -7.73 -3.40
N GLU A 29 1.53 -8.43 -2.40
CA GLU A 29 0.19 -8.13 -1.86
C GLU A 29 0.13 -6.70 -1.29
N LEU A 30 1.17 -6.28 -0.57
CA LEU A 30 1.29 -4.92 -0.05
C LEU A 30 1.38 -3.89 -1.18
N ARG A 31 2.11 -4.20 -2.27
CA ARG A 31 2.23 -3.33 -3.44
C ARG A 31 0.86 -3.04 -4.07
N VAL A 32 0.06 -4.08 -4.27
CA VAL A 32 -1.29 -3.96 -4.85
C VAL A 32 -2.19 -3.13 -3.93
N ALA A 33 -2.20 -3.41 -2.64
CA ALA A 33 -3.05 -2.68 -1.69
C ALA A 33 -2.64 -1.20 -1.55
N MET A 34 -1.35 -0.88 -1.63
CA MET A 34 -0.87 0.49 -1.65
C MET A 34 -1.23 1.22 -2.95
N TYR A 35 -1.16 0.53 -4.10
CA TYR A 35 -1.60 1.09 -5.38
C TYR A 35 -3.10 1.44 -5.36
N ASP A 36 -3.95 0.56 -4.84
CA ASP A 36 -5.39 0.81 -4.74
C ASP A 36 -5.71 2.01 -3.83
N TRP A 37 -4.95 2.17 -2.75
CA TRP A 37 -5.08 3.32 -1.86
C TRP A 37 -4.66 4.63 -2.52
N GLU A 38 -3.51 4.64 -3.22
CA GLU A 38 -3.04 5.80 -3.99
C GLU A 38 -4.06 6.18 -5.07
N LYS A 39 -4.57 5.20 -5.81
CA LYS A 39 -5.59 5.39 -6.83
C LYS A 39 -6.87 6.01 -6.25
N ALA A 40 -7.35 5.52 -5.11
CA ALA A 40 -8.53 6.11 -4.45
C ALA A 40 -8.29 7.59 -4.07
N GLY A 41 -7.08 7.95 -3.66
CA GLY A 41 -6.69 9.34 -3.41
C GLY A 41 -6.66 10.20 -4.67
N MET A 42 -6.11 9.69 -5.78
CA MET A 42 -6.10 10.39 -7.06
C MET A 42 -7.50 10.57 -7.65
N ASP A 43 -8.36 9.56 -7.54
CA ASP A 43 -9.76 9.61 -7.97
C ASP A 43 -10.51 10.67 -7.16
N TRP A 44 -10.27 10.73 -5.84
CA TRP A 44 -10.84 11.77 -4.98
C TRP A 44 -10.36 13.16 -5.39
N PHE A 45 -9.05 13.35 -5.57
CA PHE A 45 -8.50 14.64 -5.99
C PHE A 45 -9.09 15.10 -7.34
N SER A 46 -9.17 14.19 -8.31
CA SER A 46 -9.76 14.46 -9.63
C SER A 46 -11.25 14.84 -9.52
N ALA A 47 -12.01 14.15 -8.67
CA ALA A 47 -13.41 14.48 -8.44
C ALA A 47 -13.56 15.83 -7.73
N ALA A 48 -12.70 16.13 -6.74
CA ALA A 48 -12.73 17.41 -6.03
C ALA A 48 -12.42 18.60 -6.97
N LEU A 49 -11.50 18.43 -7.92
CA LEU A 49 -11.22 19.42 -8.96
C LEU A 49 -12.44 19.66 -9.86
N ARG A 50 -13.16 18.58 -10.22
CA ARG A 50 -14.34 18.67 -11.09
C ARG A 50 -15.53 19.33 -10.40
N GLU A 51 -15.82 18.96 -9.15
CA GLU A 51 -16.98 19.47 -8.40
C GLU A 51 -16.69 20.81 -7.69
N GLY A 52 -15.42 21.24 -7.64
CA GLY A 52 -15.00 22.46 -6.97
C GLY A 52 -14.95 22.37 -5.44
N HIS A 53 -15.14 21.18 -4.85
CA HIS A 53 -15.03 20.95 -3.41
C HIS A 53 -14.63 19.52 -3.05
N GLY A 54 -13.98 19.36 -1.88
CA GLY A 54 -13.48 18.05 -1.40
C GLY A 54 -14.50 17.18 -0.66
N ARG A 55 -15.68 17.70 -0.31
CA ARG A 55 -16.71 16.95 0.44
C ARG A 55 -17.47 15.99 -0.47
N LEU A 56 -16.86 14.84 -0.74
CA LEU A 56 -17.36 13.80 -1.65
C LEU A 56 -17.47 12.47 -0.90
N PRO A 57 -18.65 12.14 -0.33
CA PRO A 57 -18.84 10.97 0.53
C PRO A 57 -18.41 9.64 -0.11
N GLU A 58 -18.70 9.45 -1.40
CA GLU A 58 -18.30 8.22 -2.10
C GLU A 58 -16.78 8.06 -2.22
N CYS A 59 -16.07 9.17 -2.46
CA CYS A 59 -14.62 9.18 -2.53
C CYS A 59 -14.01 8.90 -1.15
N ASP A 60 -14.57 9.51 -0.10
CA ASP A 60 -14.14 9.29 1.28
C ASP A 60 -14.32 7.82 1.71
N GLU A 61 -15.47 7.21 1.40
CA GLU A 61 -15.72 5.79 1.69
C GLU A 61 -14.74 4.87 0.94
N ARG A 62 -14.49 5.12 -0.35
CA ARG A 62 -13.52 4.34 -1.14
C ARG A 62 -12.10 4.47 -0.58
N PHE A 63 -11.70 5.69 -0.22
CA PHE A 63 -10.39 5.96 0.37
C PHE A 63 -10.22 5.25 1.72
N LYS A 64 -11.22 5.34 2.61
CA LYS A 64 -11.23 4.65 3.90
C LYS A 64 -11.17 3.14 3.75
N LYS A 65 -11.94 2.58 2.80
CA LYS A 65 -11.93 1.15 2.51
C LYS A 65 -10.55 0.68 2.04
N ALA A 66 -9.91 1.40 1.12
CA ALA A 66 -8.57 1.06 0.65
C ALA A 66 -7.51 1.23 1.76
N TRP A 67 -7.62 2.27 2.58
CA TRP A 67 -6.77 2.48 3.76
C TRP A 67 -6.89 1.33 4.78
N GLN A 68 -8.10 0.80 5.00
CA GLN A 68 -8.29 -0.35 5.88
C GLN A 68 -7.75 -1.64 5.25
N ALA A 69 -7.99 -1.85 3.95
CA ALA A 69 -7.58 -3.04 3.22
C ALA A 69 -6.05 -3.23 3.25
N LYS A 70 -5.25 -2.16 3.13
CA LYS A 70 -3.79 -2.27 3.14
C LYS A 70 -3.18 -2.64 4.51
N ARG A 71 -3.95 -2.57 5.60
CA ARG A 71 -3.42 -2.85 6.95
C ARG A 71 -3.00 -4.31 7.14
N ALA A 72 -3.76 -5.25 6.56
CA ALA A 72 -3.43 -6.67 6.68
C ALA A 72 -2.16 -7.03 5.89
N PRO A 73 -2.03 -6.64 4.60
CA PRO A 73 -0.79 -6.84 3.84
C PRO A 73 0.44 -6.17 4.49
N ASP A 74 0.29 -4.96 5.05
CA ASP A 74 1.40 -4.27 5.74
C ASP A 74 1.92 -5.09 6.94
N ARG A 75 1.00 -5.61 7.76
CA ARG A 75 1.36 -6.48 8.89
C ARG A 75 1.96 -7.80 8.44
N ALA A 76 1.39 -8.42 7.40
CA ALA A 76 1.89 -9.69 6.86
C ALA A 76 3.32 -9.53 6.34
N PHE A 77 3.59 -8.47 5.59
CA PHE A 77 4.93 -8.13 5.12
C PHE A 77 5.91 -7.92 6.28
N GLN A 78 5.53 -7.12 7.28
CA GLN A 78 6.39 -6.88 8.45
C GLN A 78 6.70 -8.18 9.22
N GLN A 79 5.72 -9.06 9.39
CA GLN A 79 5.91 -10.35 10.05
C GLN A 79 6.83 -11.26 9.24
N ALA A 80 6.59 -11.39 7.93
CA ALA A 80 7.41 -12.19 7.04
C ALA A 80 8.86 -11.70 7.01
N ALA A 81 9.06 -10.38 6.98
CA ALA A 81 10.38 -9.77 7.05
C ALA A 81 11.09 -10.05 8.38
N ARG A 82 10.40 -9.87 9.52
CA ARG A 82 10.97 -10.16 10.85
C ARG A 82 11.35 -11.63 11.00
N ARG A 83 10.51 -12.56 10.55
CA ARG A 83 10.80 -14.00 10.53
C ARG A 83 12.05 -14.31 9.73
N ALA A 84 12.13 -13.78 8.51
CA ALA A 84 13.25 -14.03 7.64
C ALA A 84 14.57 -13.45 8.17
N LEU A 85 14.51 -12.33 8.91
CA LEU A 85 15.66 -11.71 9.55
C LEU A 85 15.98 -12.28 10.94
N GLY A 86 15.17 -13.23 11.45
CA GLY A 86 15.35 -13.80 12.78
C GLY A 86 15.11 -12.79 13.92
N THR A 87 14.28 -11.78 13.69
CA THR A 87 13.99 -10.71 14.66
C THR A 87 12.58 -10.80 15.26
N GLU A 88 11.93 -11.97 15.18
CA GLU A 88 10.79 -12.23 16.06
C GLU A 88 11.33 -12.51 17.47
N GLU A 89 10.96 -11.69 18.45
CA GLU A 89 11.20 -12.02 19.86
C GLU A 89 10.37 -13.27 20.24
N PRO A 90 10.90 -14.15 21.11
CA PRO A 90 10.22 -15.36 21.58
C PRO A 90 8.92 -15.10 22.35
#